data_AF-A0A8H5UQS8-F1
#
_entry.id   AF-A0A8H5UQS8-F1
#
_cell.length_a   1.000
_cell.length_b   1.000
_cell.length_c   1.000
_cell.angle_alpha   90.00
_cell.angle_beta   90.00
_cell.angle_gamma   90.00
#
_symmetry.space_group_name_H-M   'P 1'
#
loop_
_entity.id
_entity.type
_entity.pdbx_description
1 polymer ?
#
loop_
_entity_poly.entity_id
_entity_poly.type
_entity_poly.pdbx_seq_one_letter_code
_entity_poly.pdbx_strand_id
1 'polypeptide(L)'
;MVSSLVPQNLWHRDRRGGDAGREREKDPVRYGLNSISDSFIGQAVAKLRFTKDGAGKYPRIPILVQSLTRYLVVEKGGNGFFVNIPGQDKAVIFTAGHNLMDENGKRTQNLRAWWSDLGEQHKGVEILENDTRVSKVFSTKPNEEFAIDDFGIIMIPKNNNPPPPKTAFGFALRLAEEERLEGICNISSYLTTAKSGEPPTRSTGRFVNPILKQHQLEYLAYTEAGVSGSVVWTGYNGAPVAVAIHNYGPKRKSPKYGSRGSRIDMEMMREIMEWTGVYKRAVAIIAQPLGKKQSNPPLPLCMAWSEQDKVLRVHVQDNTEPTVEEATFQALPVFSAAMLLGKEPKEEIGFAQIDKRPTAGTNAMR
;
A
#
# COMPACT_ATOMS: atom_id res chain seq x y z
N MET A 1 -3.76 -54.93 1.03
CA MET A 1 -4.45 -54.02 1.98
C MET A 1 -3.43 -53.55 3.00
N VAL A 2 -3.59 -52.33 3.54
CA VAL A 2 -2.70 -51.69 4.54
C VAL A 2 -1.39 -51.18 3.90
N SER A 3 -0.74 -50.06 4.24
CA SER A 3 -1.12 -48.68 4.61
C SER A 3 0.22 -47.92 4.75
N SER A 4 0.20 -46.61 4.49
CA SER A 4 0.90 -45.58 5.29
C SER A 4 2.40 -45.26 5.09
N LEU A 5 2.61 -43.94 5.05
CA LEU A 5 3.66 -43.12 5.70
C LEU A 5 5.04 -42.98 5.03
N VAL A 6 5.17 -41.84 4.34
CA VAL A 6 6.43 -41.18 3.99
C VAL A 6 6.97 -40.44 5.23
N PRO A 7 8.25 -40.56 5.61
CA PRO A 7 8.81 -39.87 6.76
C PRO A 7 9.27 -38.44 6.47
N GLN A 8 9.24 -37.66 7.55
CA GLN A 8 9.64 -36.27 7.72
C GLN A 8 11.17 -36.05 7.73
N ASN A 9 11.55 -34.81 7.37
CA ASN A 9 12.66 -33.99 7.88
C ASN A 9 14.09 -34.53 7.84
N LEU A 10 14.94 -33.85 7.07
CA LEU A 10 16.40 -33.99 7.13
C LEU A 10 17.09 -32.69 6.71
N TRP A 11 17.32 -31.76 7.65
CA TRP A 11 18.37 -30.73 7.54
C TRP A 11 18.85 -30.26 8.92
N HIS A 12 20.00 -30.80 9.36
CA HIS A 12 21.07 -30.23 10.20
C HIS A 12 22.17 -31.32 10.28
N ARG A 13 23.48 -31.11 10.36
CA ARG A 13 24.44 -30.04 10.72
C ARG A 13 25.79 -30.53 10.12
N ASP A 14 26.78 -29.76 9.68
CA ASP A 14 27.75 -28.98 10.46
C ASP A 14 28.86 -28.50 9.50
N ARG A 15 29.36 -27.27 9.66
CA ARG A 15 30.81 -26.99 9.59
C ARG A 15 31.14 -25.70 10.35
N ARG A 16 32.06 -25.86 11.32
CA ARG A 16 32.58 -24.84 12.23
C ARG A 16 33.69 -24.03 11.54
N GLY A 17 33.80 -22.75 11.90
CA GLY A 17 35.05 -21.99 11.80
C GLY A 17 34.84 -20.49 11.61
N GLY A 18 35.21 -19.68 12.61
CA GLY A 18 35.53 -18.26 12.45
C GLY A 18 34.50 -17.28 13.02
N ASP A 19 34.79 -16.76 14.19
CA ASP A 19 34.04 -15.74 14.93
C ASP A 19 34.39 -14.33 14.40
N ALA A 20 33.42 -13.62 13.82
CA ALA A 20 33.39 -12.15 13.71
C ALA A 20 32.01 -11.70 13.21
N GLY A 21 31.19 -11.15 14.11
CA GLY A 21 29.99 -10.38 13.77
C GLY A 21 28.74 -11.19 13.48
N ARG A 22 28.07 -11.69 14.54
CA ARG A 22 26.67 -12.11 14.45
C ARG A 22 25.80 -10.91 14.08
N GLU A 23 25.59 -10.69 12.78
CA GLU A 23 24.31 -10.22 12.30
C GLU A 23 23.25 -11.11 12.93
N ARG A 24 22.41 -10.53 13.80
CA ARG A 24 21.26 -11.23 14.37
C ARG A 24 20.48 -11.83 13.20
N GLU A 25 20.41 -13.15 13.13
CA GLU A 25 19.39 -13.87 12.37
C GLU A 25 18.06 -13.15 12.63
N LYS A 26 17.60 -12.41 11.62
CA LYS A 26 16.37 -11.63 11.70
C LYS A 26 15.23 -12.63 11.87
N ASP A 27 14.68 -12.61 13.07
CA ASP A 27 13.64 -13.50 13.56
C ASP A 27 12.51 -13.71 12.53
N PRO A 28 12.23 -14.95 12.07
CA PRO A 28 11.15 -15.24 11.13
C PRO A 28 9.76 -14.85 11.66
N VAL A 29 9.65 -14.54 12.95
CA VAL A 29 8.44 -13.98 13.59
C VAL A 29 8.02 -12.61 13.01
N ARG A 30 8.91 -11.85 12.36
CA ARG A 30 8.55 -10.52 11.80
C ARG A 30 7.56 -10.55 10.62
N TYR A 31 7.39 -11.68 9.93
CA TYR A 31 6.65 -11.76 8.65
C TYR A 31 5.51 -12.81 8.65
N GLY A 32 5.09 -13.29 9.82
CA GLY A 32 4.21 -14.46 9.99
C GLY A 32 2.73 -14.28 9.62
N LEU A 33 2.40 -14.06 8.33
CA LEU A 33 1.01 -13.97 7.84
C LEU A 33 0.58 -15.06 6.87
N ASN A 34 1.35 -16.14 6.74
CA ASN A 34 0.98 -17.26 5.86
C ASN A 34 -0.34 -17.95 6.30
N SER A 35 -0.80 -17.73 7.54
CA SER A 35 -2.06 -18.24 8.07
C SER A 35 -3.26 -17.31 7.85
N ILE A 36 -3.10 -16.10 7.31
CA ILE A 36 -4.25 -15.25 6.98
C ILE A 36 -5.01 -15.88 5.82
N SER A 37 -6.34 -15.99 5.98
CA SER A 37 -7.22 -16.54 4.96
C SER A 37 -7.30 -15.64 3.73
N ASP A 38 -7.33 -16.27 2.56
CA ASP A 38 -7.52 -15.56 1.29
C ASP A 38 -8.87 -14.85 1.21
N SER A 39 -9.87 -15.35 1.95
CA SER A 39 -11.16 -14.69 2.10
C SER A 39 -11.05 -13.33 2.78
N PHE A 40 -10.20 -13.20 3.81
CA PHE A 40 -10.02 -11.94 4.53
C PHE A 40 -9.26 -10.92 3.67
N ILE A 41 -8.16 -11.35 3.05
CA ILE A 41 -7.38 -10.51 2.14
C ILE A 41 -8.24 -10.08 0.94
N GLY A 42 -9.05 -10.99 0.41
CA GLY A 42 -9.90 -10.77 -0.75
C GLY A 42 -11.01 -9.74 -0.55
N GLN A 43 -11.37 -9.39 0.69
CA GLN A 43 -12.30 -8.30 0.99
C GLN A 43 -11.74 -6.94 0.59
N ALA A 44 -10.42 -6.76 0.70
CA ALA A 44 -9.75 -5.52 0.36
C ALA A 44 -9.35 -5.43 -1.12
N VAL A 45 -9.64 -6.43 -1.96
CA VAL A 45 -9.28 -6.45 -3.38
C VAL A 45 -10.48 -6.08 -4.24
N ALA A 46 -10.26 -5.22 -5.21
CA ALA A 46 -11.25 -4.76 -6.17
C ALA A 46 -10.93 -5.25 -7.59
N LYS A 47 -11.96 -5.70 -8.31
CA LYS A 47 -11.93 -5.95 -9.75
C LYS A 47 -12.37 -4.68 -10.47
N LEU A 48 -11.67 -4.31 -11.53
CA LEU A 48 -12.02 -3.17 -12.37
C LEU A 48 -12.44 -3.65 -13.76
N ARG A 49 -13.45 -2.99 -14.34
CA ARG A 49 -13.81 -3.12 -15.75
C ARG A 49 -13.99 -1.74 -16.34
N PHE A 50 -13.58 -1.58 -17.59
CA PHE A 50 -13.60 -0.29 -18.27
C PHE A 50 -13.49 -0.49 -19.79
N THR A 51 -13.81 0.56 -20.53
CA THR A 51 -13.62 0.63 -21.97
C THR A 51 -12.50 1.62 -22.29
N LYS A 52 -11.67 1.28 -23.28
CA LYS A 52 -10.65 2.19 -23.81
C LYS A 52 -11.04 2.59 -25.22
N ASP A 53 -11.03 3.88 -25.49
CA ASP A 53 -11.21 4.39 -26.84
C ASP A 53 -9.97 4.02 -27.67
N GLY A 54 -10.13 3.08 -28.59
CA GLY A 54 -9.04 2.69 -29.50
C GLY A 54 -8.37 1.35 -29.18
N ALA A 55 -9.11 0.31 -28.79
CA ALA A 55 -8.66 -1.04 -29.15
C ALA A 55 -8.77 -1.21 -30.68
N GLY A 56 -7.72 -1.38 -31.48
CA GLY A 56 -6.28 -1.39 -31.23
C GLY A 56 -5.55 -1.74 -32.54
N LYS A 57 -4.28 -2.13 -32.42
CA LYS A 57 -3.56 -3.00 -33.38
C LYS A 57 -4.13 -4.43 -33.46
N TYR A 58 -5.40 -4.62 -33.11
CA TYR A 58 -6.14 -5.87 -33.28
C TYR A 58 -7.15 -5.69 -34.41
N PRO A 59 -7.34 -6.69 -35.29
CA PRO A 59 -8.20 -6.56 -36.46
C PRO A 59 -9.61 -6.21 -36.00
N ARG A 60 -10.10 -5.05 -36.46
CA ARG A 60 -11.54 -4.75 -36.44
C ARG A 60 -12.20 -5.89 -37.21
N ILE A 61 -13.05 -6.68 -36.57
CA ILE A 61 -13.87 -7.68 -37.25
C ILE A 61 -15.12 -6.93 -37.71
N PRO A 62 -15.25 -6.53 -39.00
CA PRO A 62 -16.50 -5.99 -39.49
C PRO A 62 -17.54 -7.11 -39.49
N ILE A 63 -18.53 -7.02 -38.60
CA ILE A 63 -19.75 -7.80 -38.75
C ILE A 63 -20.64 -7.00 -39.70
N LEU A 64 -20.74 -7.47 -40.94
CA LEU A 64 -21.65 -6.88 -41.92
C LEU A 64 -23.08 -7.31 -41.57
N VAL A 65 -23.78 -6.49 -40.79
CA VAL A 65 -25.25 -6.53 -40.71
C VAL A 65 -25.76 -5.32 -41.47
N GLN A 66 -26.69 -5.56 -42.39
CA GLN A 66 -27.27 -4.57 -43.31
C GLN A 66 -27.35 -3.16 -42.69
N SER A 67 -26.54 -2.26 -43.25
CA SER A 67 -26.47 -0.80 -43.04
C SER A 67 -26.02 -0.19 -41.70
N LEU A 68 -25.41 -0.93 -40.75
CA LEU A 68 -24.81 -0.32 -39.55
C LEU A 68 -23.48 -1.00 -39.17
N THR A 69 -22.37 -0.32 -39.41
CA THR A 69 -21.05 -0.72 -38.90
C THR A 69 -21.03 -0.50 -37.37
N ARG A 70 -21.36 -1.53 -36.59
CA ARG A 70 -21.19 -1.50 -35.14
C ARG A 70 -19.73 -1.81 -34.79
N TYR A 71 -19.06 -0.88 -34.13
CA TYR A 71 -17.77 -1.13 -33.51
C TYR A 71 -17.99 -1.87 -32.18
N LEU A 72 -17.41 -3.08 -32.05
CA LEU A 72 -17.37 -3.80 -30.78
C LEU A 72 -16.46 -3.03 -29.81
N VAL A 73 -17.07 -2.40 -28.81
CA VAL A 73 -16.32 -1.84 -27.69
C VAL A 73 -15.86 -3.00 -26.82
N VAL A 74 -14.56 -3.30 -26.86
CA VAL A 74 -13.97 -4.37 -26.06
C VAL A 74 -13.76 -3.87 -24.63
N GLU A 75 -14.52 -4.43 -23.69
CA GLU A 75 -14.33 -4.21 -22.26
C GLU A 75 -12.98 -4.83 -21.83
N LYS A 76 -12.19 -4.06 -21.08
CA LYS A 76 -10.92 -4.49 -20.49
C LYS A 76 -11.10 -4.73 -18.99
N GLY A 77 -10.25 -5.59 -18.44
CA GLY A 77 -10.18 -5.87 -17.02
C GLY A 77 -8.92 -5.29 -16.39
N GLY A 78 -9.03 -4.94 -15.12
CA GLY A 78 -7.92 -4.62 -14.24
C GLY A 78 -8.26 -4.97 -12.79
N ASN A 79 -7.35 -4.64 -11.90
CA ASN A 79 -7.47 -4.86 -10.47
C ASN A 79 -7.19 -3.56 -9.72
N GLY A 80 -7.59 -3.52 -8.46
CA GLY A 80 -7.22 -2.52 -7.49
C GLY A 80 -7.34 -3.08 -6.08
N PHE A 81 -7.00 -2.29 -5.07
CA PHE A 81 -7.14 -2.70 -3.68
C PHE A 81 -7.35 -1.50 -2.76
N PHE A 82 -8.14 -1.71 -1.71
CA PHE A 82 -8.41 -0.69 -0.71
C PHE A 82 -7.19 -0.50 0.18
N VAL A 83 -6.80 0.76 0.38
CA VAL A 83 -5.73 1.17 1.31
C VAL A 83 -6.31 2.09 2.37
N ASN A 84 -5.94 1.85 3.61
CA ASN A 84 -6.34 2.72 4.71
C ASN A 84 -5.49 3.99 4.71
N ILE A 85 -6.12 5.13 4.39
CA ILE A 85 -5.52 6.46 4.49
C ILE A 85 -6.17 7.18 5.69
N PRO A 86 -5.45 7.38 6.81
CA PRO A 86 -6.01 8.03 7.97
C PRO A 86 -6.42 9.48 7.68
N GLY A 87 -7.55 9.90 8.25
CA GLY A 87 -8.10 11.25 8.04
C GLY A 87 -8.93 11.40 6.76
N GLN A 88 -9.05 10.36 5.94
CA GLN A 88 -9.86 10.41 4.71
C GLN A 88 -11.34 10.05 4.98
N ASP A 89 -12.26 10.79 4.40
CA ASP A 89 -13.72 10.57 4.46
C ASP A 89 -14.23 9.63 3.34
N LYS A 90 -13.42 9.44 2.30
CA LYS A 90 -13.60 8.43 1.23
C LYS A 90 -12.81 7.14 1.50
N ALA A 91 -13.25 6.03 0.93
CA ALA A 91 -12.42 4.85 0.76
C ALA A 91 -11.51 5.06 -0.47
N VAL A 92 -10.27 4.59 -0.40
CA VAL A 92 -9.28 4.80 -1.46
C VAL A 92 -8.82 3.46 -2.01
N ILE A 93 -8.99 3.28 -3.32
CA ILE A 93 -8.49 2.12 -4.06
C ILE A 93 -7.21 2.55 -4.77
N PHE A 94 -6.13 1.79 -4.59
CA PHE A 94 -4.91 1.91 -5.40
C PHE A 94 -5.02 0.97 -6.60
N THR A 95 -4.52 1.41 -7.75
CA THR A 95 -4.54 0.65 -9.01
C THR A 95 -3.37 1.08 -9.90
N ALA A 96 -3.09 0.32 -10.96
CA ALA A 96 -2.17 0.74 -12.01
C ALA A 96 -2.75 1.95 -12.76
N GLY A 97 -1.89 2.89 -13.17
CA GLY A 97 -2.27 4.10 -13.90
C GLY A 97 -2.91 3.78 -15.25
N HIS A 98 -2.40 2.77 -15.95
CA HIS A 98 -2.96 2.31 -17.21
C HIS A 98 -4.33 1.63 -17.07
N ASN A 99 -4.85 1.37 -15.86
CA ASN A 99 -6.26 1.00 -15.69
C ASN A 99 -7.19 2.22 -15.76
N LEU A 100 -6.66 3.44 -15.61
CA LEU A 100 -7.41 4.69 -15.55
C LEU A 100 -7.20 5.57 -16.79
N MET A 101 -6.19 5.26 -17.59
CA MET A 101 -5.90 5.93 -18.87
C MET A 101 -5.25 5.00 -19.88
N ASP A 102 -5.26 5.40 -21.15
CA ASP A 102 -4.61 4.70 -22.24
C ASP A 102 -3.23 5.31 -22.61
N GLU A 103 -2.56 4.66 -23.56
CA GLU A 103 -1.24 5.05 -24.07
C GLU A 103 -1.25 6.39 -24.83
N ASN A 104 -2.42 6.90 -25.21
CA ASN A 104 -2.57 8.19 -25.89
C ASN A 104 -2.91 9.31 -24.91
N GLY A 105 -2.89 9.04 -23.60
CA GLY A 105 -3.24 10.04 -22.58
C GLY A 105 -4.73 10.15 -22.30
N LYS A 106 -5.59 9.35 -22.96
CA LYS A 106 -7.04 9.46 -22.81
C LYS A 106 -7.53 8.64 -21.63
N ARG A 107 -8.48 9.20 -20.87
CA ARG A 107 -9.11 8.53 -19.73
C ARG A 107 -9.93 7.32 -20.17
N THR A 108 -9.92 6.28 -19.34
CA THR A 108 -10.82 5.14 -19.51
C THR A 108 -12.27 5.55 -19.29
N GLN A 109 -13.18 4.94 -20.04
CA GLN A 109 -14.61 5.19 -19.96
C GLN A 109 -15.34 4.02 -19.28
N ASN A 110 -16.55 4.28 -18.80
CA ASN A 110 -17.42 3.26 -18.19
C ASN A 110 -16.71 2.47 -17.07
N LEU A 111 -15.83 3.14 -16.31
CA LEU A 111 -15.05 2.49 -15.27
C LEU A 111 -15.99 2.05 -14.15
N ARG A 112 -15.90 0.76 -13.81
CA ARG A 112 -16.66 0.17 -12.72
C ARG A 112 -15.75 -0.66 -11.82
N ALA A 113 -16.06 -0.66 -10.54
CA ALA A 113 -15.35 -1.44 -9.53
C ALA A 113 -16.26 -2.50 -8.90
N TRP A 114 -15.72 -3.68 -8.62
CA TRP A 114 -16.37 -4.74 -7.85
C TRP A 114 -15.48 -5.22 -6.72
N TRP A 115 -16.05 -5.56 -5.56
CA TRP A 115 -15.37 -6.24 -4.46
C TRP A 115 -16.29 -7.30 -3.87
N SER A 116 -15.73 -8.19 -3.05
CA SER A 116 -16.40 -9.41 -2.57
C SER A 116 -17.65 -9.15 -1.74
N ASP A 117 -17.72 -8.03 -1.00
CA ASP A 117 -18.91 -7.66 -0.21
C ASP A 117 -20.11 -7.20 -1.06
N LEU A 118 -19.96 -7.06 -2.38
CA LEU A 118 -21.01 -6.60 -3.27
C LEU A 118 -22.07 -7.66 -3.60
N GLY A 119 -21.75 -8.94 -3.40
CA GLY A 119 -22.60 -10.06 -3.81
C GLY A 119 -22.71 -10.22 -5.33
N GLU A 120 -23.15 -11.40 -5.77
CA GLU A 120 -23.14 -11.81 -7.19
C GLU A 120 -24.12 -11.03 -8.09
N GLN A 121 -25.07 -10.29 -7.51
CA GLN A 121 -26.11 -9.57 -8.27
C GLN A 121 -25.79 -8.10 -8.54
N HIS A 122 -24.66 -7.58 -8.06
CA HIS A 122 -24.34 -6.16 -8.19
C HIS A 122 -23.73 -5.81 -9.55
N LYS A 123 -24.20 -4.74 -10.18
CA LYS A 123 -23.70 -4.23 -11.48
C LYS A 123 -22.31 -3.56 -11.40
N GLY A 124 -21.66 -3.62 -10.23
CA GLY A 124 -20.46 -2.84 -9.89
C GLY A 124 -20.80 -1.41 -9.48
N VAL A 125 -19.83 -0.74 -8.88
CA VAL A 125 -19.93 0.69 -8.55
C VAL A 125 -19.35 1.50 -9.69
N GLU A 126 -20.14 2.41 -10.25
CA GLU A 126 -19.69 3.33 -11.29
C GLU A 126 -18.71 4.35 -10.73
N ILE A 127 -17.59 4.51 -11.42
CA ILE A 127 -16.52 5.42 -11.02
C ILE A 127 -16.49 6.58 -12.00
N LEU A 128 -16.71 7.80 -11.48
CA LEU A 128 -16.64 9.01 -12.28
C LEU A 128 -15.19 9.43 -12.49
N GLU A 129 -14.92 10.13 -13.60
CA GLU A 129 -13.57 10.61 -13.92
C GLU A 129 -12.99 11.48 -12.79
N ASN A 130 -13.82 12.35 -12.19
CA ASN A 130 -13.43 13.24 -11.10
C ASN A 130 -13.01 12.51 -9.81
N ASP A 131 -13.41 11.25 -9.65
CA ASP A 131 -13.05 10.39 -8.52
C ASP A 131 -11.75 9.60 -8.77
N THR A 132 -11.13 9.78 -9.94
CA THR A 132 -9.86 9.15 -10.30
C THR A 132 -8.71 10.15 -10.28
N ARG A 133 -7.51 9.66 -9.94
CA ARG A 133 -6.25 10.38 -10.10
C ARG A 133 -5.18 9.41 -10.61
N VAL A 134 -4.26 9.91 -11.42
CA VAL A 134 -3.14 9.14 -11.97
C VAL A 134 -1.89 9.97 -11.76
N SER A 135 -0.75 9.29 -11.53
CA SER A 135 0.55 9.94 -11.37
C SER A 135 0.75 11.02 -12.42
N LYS A 136 1.21 12.19 -11.98
CA LYS A 136 1.54 13.30 -12.86
C LYS A 136 2.53 12.88 -13.93
N VAL A 137 3.57 12.13 -13.58
CA VAL A 137 4.60 11.68 -14.51
C VAL A 137 3.98 10.75 -15.56
N PHE A 138 3.30 9.69 -15.13
CA PHE A 138 2.68 8.73 -16.04
C PHE A 138 1.59 9.38 -16.91
N SER A 139 0.84 10.34 -16.39
CA SER A 139 -0.20 11.05 -17.15
C SER A 139 0.34 11.80 -18.37
N THR A 140 1.60 12.24 -18.32
CA THR A 140 2.26 12.91 -19.44
C THR A 140 2.86 11.94 -20.46
N LYS A 141 3.26 10.75 -20.01
CA LYS A 141 3.96 9.74 -20.83
C LYS A 141 3.51 8.32 -20.44
N PRO A 142 2.28 7.92 -20.79
CA PRO A 142 1.67 6.67 -20.30
C PRO A 142 2.19 5.45 -21.07
N ASN A 143 3.45 5.09 -20.86
CA ASN A 143 4.11 3.97 -21.52
C ASN A 143 5.01 3.18 -20.55
N GLU A 144 5.52 2.04 -21.01
CA GLU A 144 6.31 1.12 -20.16
C GLU A 144 7.65 1.72 -19.69
N GLU A 145 8.19 2.74 -20.36
CA GLU A 145 9.40 3.44 -19.87
C GLU A 145 9.14 4.14 -18.54
N PHE A 146 7.89 4.59 -18.31
CA PHE A 146 7.41 5.23 -17.09
C PHE A 146 6.66 4.26 -16.18
N ALA A 147 6.95 2.96 -16.29
CA ALA A 147 6.34 1.92 -15.46
C ALA A 147 6.62 2.06 -13.95
N ILE A 148 7.57 2.89 -13.54
CA ILE A 148 7.78 3.24 -12.12
C ILE A 148 6.61 4.08 -11.60
N ASP A 149 6.06 4.95 -12.44
CA ASP A 149 5.00 5.91 -12.12
C ASP A 149 3.61 5.43 -12.56
N ASP A 150 3.50 4.19 -13.05
CA ASP A 150 2.25 3.60 -13.51
C ASP A 150 1.33 3.20 -12.35
N PHE A 151 0.83 4.22 -11.66
CA PHE A 151 -0.10 4.12 -10.55
C PHE A 151 -1.17 5.21 -10.61
N GLY A 152 -2.26 4.95 -9.90
CA GLY A 152 -3.30 5.91 -9.65
C GLY A 152 -4.21 5.46 -8.52
N ILE A 153 -5.18 6.32 -8.19
CA ILE A 153 -6.18 6.05 -7.17
C ILE A 153 -7.59 6.26 -7.69
N ILE A 154 -8.53 5.58 -7.04
CA ILE A 154 -9.96 5.81 -7.14
C ILE A 154 -10.47 6.13 -5.75
N MET A 155 -11.27 7.18 -5.61
CA MET A 155 -11.87 7.61 -4.35
C MET A 155 -13.37 7.31 -4.35
N ILE A 156 -13.84 6.52 -3.40
CA ILE A 156 -15.25 6.12 -3.29
C ILE A 156 -15.82 6.66 -1.98
N PRO A 157 -16.99 7.33 -1.97
CA PRO A 157 -17.63 7.73 -0.72
C PRO A 157 -17.82 6.55 0.25
N LYS A 158 -17.50 6.71 1.53
CA LYS A 158 -17.69 5.62 2.52
C LYS A 158 -19.17 5.26 2.73
N ASN A 159 -20.06 6.20 2.45
CA ASN A 159 -21.52 6.02 2.46
C ASN A 159 -22.08 5.64 1.08
N ASN A 160 -21.22 5.26 0.12
CA ASN A 160 -21.68 4.76 -1.17
C ASN A 160 -22.65 3.59 -0.98
N ASN A 161 -23.60 3.43 -1.91
CA ASN A 161 -24.41 2.23 -1.97
C ASN A 161 -24.04 1.47 -3.23
N PRO A 162 -23.41 0.30 -3.11
CA PRO A 162 -23.03 -0.43 -1.89
C PRO A 162 -21.78 0.16 -1.22
N PRO A 163 -21.64 -0.01 0.11
CA PRO A 163 -20.54 0.59 0.85
C PRO A 163 -19.20 -0.10 0.51
N PRO A 164 -18.08 0.64 0.54
CA PRO A 164 -16.75 0.06 0.51
C PRO A 164 -16.55 -0.97 1.63
N PRO A 165 -15.66 -1.96 1.44
CA PRO A 165 -15.38 -2.96 2.46
C PRO A 165 -14.77 -2.29 3.71
N LYS A 166 -15.02 -2.88 4.88
CA LYS A 166 -14.40 -2.43 6.14
C LYS A 166 -12.91 -2.77 6.22
N THR A 167 -12.49 -3.75 5.44
CA THR A 167 -11.11 -4.24 5.39
C THR A 167 -10.32 -3.51 4.31
N ALA A 168 -9.13 -3.06 4.65
CA ALA A 168 -8.19 -2.41 3.73
C ALA A 168 -6.75 -2.76 4.11
N PHE A 169 -5.83 -2.66 3.16
CA PHE A 169 -4.41 -2.83 3.41
C PHE A 169 -3.84 -1.63 4.19
N GLY A 170 -2.90 -1.92 5.09
CA GLY A 170 -2.01 -0.91 5.62
C GLY A 170 -0.88 -0.58 4.64
N PHE A 171 -0.17 0.50 4.92
CA PHE A 171 1.13 0.80 4.31
C PHE A 171 2.11 1.13 5.45
N ALA A 172 3.40 0.86 5.25
CA ALA A 172 4.42 1.15 6.26
C ALA A 172 5.57 1.93 5.62
N LEU A 173 5.75 3.20 6.03
CA LEU A 173 6.82 4.04 5.50
C LEU A 173 8.21 3.47 5.78
N ARG A 174 8.36 2.68 6.84
CA ARG A 174 9.60 1.94 7.05
C ARG A 174 9.91 1.02 5.87
N LEU A 175 8.93 0.24 5.41
CA LEU A 175 9.09 -0.65 4.25
C LEU A 175 9.24 0.12 2.93
N ALA A 176 8.71 1.34 2.84
CA ALA A 176 8.96 2.24 1.72
C ALA A 176 10.45 2.60 1.59
N GLU A 177 11.14 2.82 2.72
CA GLU A 177 12.53 3.27 2.77
C GLU A 177 13.57 2.13 2.82
N GLU A 178 13.16 0.87 3.09
CA GLU A 178 14.11 -0.24 3.13
C GLU A 178 14.77 -0.44 1.75
N GLU A 179 16.10 -0.48 1.66
CA GLU A 179 16.78 -0.78 0.39
C GLU A 179 16.45 -2.17 -0.14
N ARG A 180 16.11 -3.08 0.77
CA ARG A 180 15.85 -4.49 0.50
C ARG A 180 14.64 -4.97 1.26
N LEU A 181 13.64 -5.47 0.53
CA LEU A 181 12.49 -6.14 1.13
C LEU A 181 12.79 -7.62 1.33
N GLU A 182 12.86 -8.02 2.59
CA GLU A 182 12.97 -9.42 2.98
C GLU A 182 11.58 -10.03 3.24
N GLY A 183 11.49 -11.35 3.14
CA GLY A 183 10.27 -12.10 3.41
C GLY A 183 9.52 -12.58 2.17
N ILE A 184 8.25 -12.94 2.38
CA ILE A 184 7.38 -13.56 1.39
C ILE A 184 6.65 -12.45 0.62
N CYS A 185 6.76 -12.49 -0.69
CA CYS A 185 5.98 -11.62 -1.58
C CYS A 185 4.65 -12.29 -1.89
N ASN A 186 3.55 -11.62 -1.59
CA ASN A 186 2.20 -12.06 -1.95
C ASN A 186 1.59 -11.09 -2.95
N ILE A 187 0.83 -11.62 -3.90
CA ILE A 187 0.01 -10.85 -4.83
C ILE A 187 -1.41 -11.34 -4.70
N SER A 188 -2.36 -10.43 -4.48
CA SER A 188 -3.78 -10.78 -4.42
C SER A 188 -4.55 -10.09 -5.54
N SER A 189 -5.29 -10.88 -6.32
CA SER A 189 -5.87 -10.42 -7.59
C SER A 189 -7.09 -11.23 -8.03
N TYR A 190 -7.98 -10.59 -8.77
CA TYR A 190 -8.92 -11.29 -9.64
C TYR A 190 -8.21 -11.65 -10.95
N LEU A 191 -8.21 -12.95 -11.25
CA LEU A 191 -7.69 -13.47 -12.51
C LEU A 191 -8.66 -13.13 -13.65
N THR A 192 -8.12 -12.95 -14.85
CA THR A 192 -8.94 -12.77 -16.06
C THR A 192 -9.61 -14.05 -16.49
N THR A 193 -8.99 -15.19 -16.16
CA THR A 193 -9.48 -16.54 -16.38
C THR A 193 -10.54 -16.96 -15.35
N ALA A 194 -10.70 -16.20 -14.26
CA ALA A 194 -11.66 -16.49 -13.22
C ALA A 194 -13.11 -16.32 -13.70
N LYS A 195 -13.97 -17.27 -13.33
CA LYS A 195 -15.41 -17.19 -13.62
C LYS A 195 -16.06 -16.06 -12.83
N SER A 196 -17.24 -15.63 -13.30
CA SER A 196 -18.05 -14.67 -12.53
C SER A 196 -18.36 -15.25 -11.14
N GLY A 197 -18.20 -14.44 -10.09
CA GLY A 197 -18.40 -14.87 -8.70
C GLY A 197 -17.18 -15.51 -8.03
N GLU A 198 -16.11 -15.85 -8.77
CA GLU A 198 -14.91 -16.40 -8.14
C GLU A 198 -14.18 -15.32 -7.31
N PRO A 199 -13.74 -15.67 -6.08
CA PRO A 199 -13.03 -14.75 -5.21
C PRO A 199 -11.64 -14.42 -5.79
N PRO A 200 -11.01 -13.34 -5.31
CA PRO A 200 -9.63 -13.05 -5.67
C PRO A 200 -8.72 -14.16 -5.16
N THR A 201 -7.68 -14.44 -5.92
CA THR A 201 -6.67 -15.45 -5.63
C THR A 201 -5.42 -14.81 -5.05
N ARG A 202 -4.63 -15.60 -4.32
CA ARG A 202 -3.30 -15.22 -3.85
C ARG A 202 -2.24 -16.01 -4.59
N SER A 203 -1.25 -15.32 -5.14
CA SER A 203 0.01 -15.91 -5.57
C SER A 203 1.12 -15.55 -4.60
N THR A 204 2.02 -16.49 -4.34
CA THR A 204 3.10 -16.33 -3.38
C THR A 204 4.45 -16.55 -4.06
N GLY A 205 5.44 -15.75 -3.66
CA GLY A 205 6.76 -15.73 -4.25
C GLY A 205 7.79 -15.03 -3.36
N ARG A 206 8.86 -14.55 -3.98
CA ARG A 206 9.92 -13.78 -3.30
C ARG A 206 10.19 -12.47 -4.01
N PHE A 207 10.58 -11.45 -3.25
CA PHE A 207 11.12 -10.22 -3.82
C PHE A 207 12.45 -10.52 -4.54
N VAL A 208 12.60 -9.98 -5.75
CA VAL A 208 13.88 -9.84 -6.43
C VAL A 208 14.44 -8.52 -5.92
N ASN A 209 15.51 -8.58 -5.15
CA ASN A 209 16.09 -7.40 -4.49
C ASN A 209 17.35 -6.92 -5.21
N PRO A 210 17.27 -6.22 -6.36
CA PRO A 210 18.38 -5.42 -6.82
C PRO A 210 18.40 -4.10 -6.06
N ILE A 211 19.57 -3.70 -5.56
CA ILE A 211 19.81 -2.40 -4.88
C ILE A 211 19.42 -1.19 -5.78
N LEU A 212 19.19 -1.42 -7.08
CA LEU A 212 19.21 -0.40 -8.13
C LEU A 212 17.84 0.15 -8.57
N LYS A 213 16.70 -0.37 -8.10
CA LYS A 213 15.37 0.08 -8.55
C LYS A 213 14.51 0.57 -7.37
N GLN A 214 14.81 1.76 -6.87
CA GLN A 214 14.19 2.30 -5.66
C GLN A 214 12.66 2.42 -5.77
N HIS A 215 12.12 2.80 -6.93
CA HIS A 215 10.69 3.11 -7.13
C HIS A 215 9.87 2.00 -7.84
N GLN A 216 10.48 0.87 -8.20
CA GLN A 216 9.77 -0.26 -8.79
C GLN A 216 10.30 -1.58 -8.25
N LEU A 217 9.41 -2.33 -7.60
CA LEU A 217 9.71 -3.65 -7.08
C LEU A 217 9.64 -4.69 -8.18
N GLU A 218 10.53 -5.67 -8.09
CA GLU A 218 10.52 -6.86 -8.93
C GLU A 218 10.36 -8.09 -8.03
N TYR A 219 9.60 -9.09 -8.46
CA TYR A 219 9.28 -10.26 -7.63
C TYR A 219 8.95 -11.49 -8.47
N LEU A 220 9.33 -12.66 -7.94
CA LEU A 220 9.07 -13.97 -8.54
C LEU A 220 7.80 -14.57 -7.94
N ALA A 221 6.65 -13.99 -8.26
CA ALA A 221 5.33 -14.56 -7.98
C ALA A 221 4.59 -14.74 -9.32
N TYR A 222 3.68 -15.71 -9.38
CA TYR A 222 2.94 -15.99 -10.60
C TYR A 222 1.92 -14.89 -10.89
N THR A 223 1.93 -14.39 -12.12
CA THR A 223 1.00 -13.38 -12.63
C THR A 223 0.57 -13.73 -14.05
N GLU A 224 -0.66 -13.40 -14.44
CA GLU A 224 -1.15 -13.51 -15.81
C GLU A 224 -1.53 -12.13 -16.38
N ALA A 225 -1.78 -12.05 -17.68
CA ALA A 225 -2.25 -10.82 -18.29
C ALA A 225 -3.59 -10.37 -17.66
N GLY A 226 -3.72 -9.08 -17.37
CA GLY A 226 -4.93 -8.49 -16.78
C GLY A 226 -4.99 -8.49 -15.25
N VAL A 227 -3.96 -8.97 -14.56
CA VAL A 227 -3.80 -8.76 -13.10
C VAL A 227 -3.23 -7.40 -12.74
N SER A 228 -3.05 -6.49 -13.71
CA SER A 228 -2.58 -5.12 -13.47
C SER A 228 -3.42 -4.36 -12.45
N GLY A 229 -2.76 -3.66 -11.54
CA GLY A 229 -3.33 -2.93 -10.41
C GLY A 229 -3.52 -3.79 -9.15
N SER A 230 -3.15 -5.07 -9.18
CA SER A 230 -3.21 -5.94 -8.01
C SER A 230 -2.26 -5.50 -6.90
N VAL A 231 -2.66 -5.77 -5.67
CA VAL A 231 -1.83 -5.52 -4.49
C VAL A 231 -0.65 -6.47 -4.45
N VAL A 232 0.54 -5.92 -4.26
CA VAL A 232 1.72 -6.67 -3.83
C VAL A 232 1.92 -6.35 -2.35
N TRP A 233 1.93 -7.38 -1.50
CA TRP A 233 1.97 -7.21 -0.05
C TRP A 233 2.88 -8.22 0.62
N THR A 234 3.33 -7.85 1.82
CA THR A 234 4.02 -8.74 2.76
C THR A 234 3.38 -8.59 4.14
N GLY A 235 3.65 -9.55 5.02
CA GLY A 235 3.26 -9.40 6.41
C GLY A 235 4.19 -8.47 7.17
N TYR A 236 3.64 -7.53 7.93
CA TYR A 236 4.45 -6.62 8.74
C TYR A 236 3.71 -6.28 10.03
N ASN A 237 4.35 -6.53 11.17
CA ASN A 237 3.75 -6.34 12.51
C ASN A 237 2.37 -7.01 12.66
N GLY A 238 2.21 -8.22 12.12
CA GLY A 238 0.96 -8.98 12.23
C GLY A 238 -0.18 -8.49 11.33
N ALA A 239 0.07 -7.56 10.40
CA ALA A 239 -0.94 -7.06 9.45
C ALA A 239 -0.46 -7.14 7.99
N PRO A 240 -1.36 -7.38 7.02
CA PRO A 240 -1.01 -7.34 5.61
C PRO A 240 -0.72 -5.90 5.19
N VAL A 241 0.50 -5.66 4.71
CA VAL A 241 0.98 -4.33 4.31
C VAL A 241 1.28 -4.32 2.83
N ALA A 242 0.60 -3.44 2.10
CA ALA A 242 0.87 -3.20 0.70
C ALA A 242 2.25 -2.53 0.54
N VAL A 243 3.04 -3.04 -0.40
CA VAL A 243 4.40 -2.55 -0.71
C VAL A 243 4.57 -2.16 -2.18
N ALA A 244 3.69 -2.62 -3.07
CA ALA A 244 3.65 -2.19 -4.46
C ALA A 244 2.27 -2.41 -5.11
N ILE A 245 2.09 -1.75 -6.25
CA ILE A 245 0.96 -1.94 -7.17
C ILE A 245 1.51 -2.70 -8.37
N HIS A 246 1.05 -3.94 -8.61
CA HIS A 246 1.48 -4.72 -9.77
C HIS A 246 1.08 -4.01 -11.07
N ASN A 247 1.99 -3.89 -12.03
CA ASN A 247 1.70 -3.17 -13.27
C ASN A 247 2.25 -3.82 -14.54
N TYR A 248 3.40 -4.49 -14.48
CA TYR A 248 4.01 -5.13 -15.64
C TYR A 248 4.55 -6.52 -15.35
N GLY A 249 4.61 -7.35 -16.39
CA GLY A 249 5.36 -8.60 -16.37
C GLY A 249 6.89 -8.36 -16.40
N PRO A 250 7.69 -9.42 -16.45
CA PRO A 250 9.14 -9.31 -16.47
C PRO A 250 9.66 -8.59 -17.71
N LYS A 251 10.61 -7.65 -17.53
CA LYS A 251 11.25 -6.91 -18.63
C LYS A 251 12.03 -7.82 -19.59
N ARG A 252 12.48 -8.98 -19.09
CA ARG A 252 13.17 -10.01 -19.87
C ARG A 252 12.54 -11.36 -19.57
N LYS A 253 12.27 -12.15 -20.61
CA LYS A 253 11.80 -13.53 -20.48
C LYS A 253 12.96 -14.41 -20.01
N SER A 254 13.22 -14.40 -18.71
CA SER A 254 14.21 -15.24 -18.05
C SER A 254 13.75 -15.52 -16.62
N PRO A 255 14.00 -16.73 -16.08
CA PRO A 255 13.57 -17.11 -14.73
C PRO A 255 14.21 -16.27 -13.62
N LYS A 256 15.24 -15.47 -13.96
CA LYS A 256 15.88 -14.53 -13.03
C LYS A 256 15.10 -13.22 -12.88
N TYR A 257 14.24 -12.89 -13.84
CA TYR A 257 13.47 -11.65 -13.83
C TYR A 257 12.01 -11.93 -13.50
N GLY A 258 11.47 -11.09 -12.65
CA GLY A 258 10.13 -11.22 -12.09
C GLY A 258 9.14 -10.23 -12.66
N SER A 259 7.89 -10.44 -12.28
CA SER A 259 6.85 -9.42 -12.42
C SER A 259 7.22 -8.16 -11.64
N ARG A 260 6.66 -7.03 -12.05
CA ARG A 260 7.03 -5.69 -11.59
C ARG A 260 5.81 -4.96 -11.05
N GLY A 261 6.06 -4.07 -10.10
CA GLY A 261 5.06 -3.14 -9.60
C GLY A 261 5.66 -1.82 -9.16
N SER A 262 4.93 -0.72 -9.35
CA SER A 262 5.26 0.58 -8.76
C SER A 262 5.34 0.44 -7.26
N ARG A 263 6.48 0.80 -6.67
CA ARG A 263 6.70 0.68 -5.23
C ARG A 263 5.88 1.73 -4.50
N ILE A 264 5.23 1.33 -3.42
CA ILE A 264 4.60 2.28 -2.49
C ILE A 264 5.71 2.88 -1.64
N ASP A 265 6.23 4.01 -2.08
CA ASP A 265 7.27 4.78 -1.41
C ASP A 265 6.79 6.15 -0.93
N MET A 266 7.69 6.95 -0.37
CA MET A 266 7.38 8.29 0.13
C MET A 266 6.97 9.27 -0.97
N GLU A 267 7.49 9.11 -2.19
CA GLU A 267 7.16 9.98 -3.32
C GLU A 267 5.72 9.71 -3.79
N MET A 268 5.39 8.43 -4.02
CA MET A 268 4.03 7.99 -4.36
C MET A 268 3.03 8.40 -3.27
N MET A 269 3.34 8.11 -2.01
CA MET A 269 2.41 8.39 -0.90
C MET A 269 2.19 9.89 -0.71
N ARG A 270 3.19 10.73 -0.95
CA ARG A 270 3.03 12.19 -0.91
C ARG A 270 2.06 12.66 -1.99
N GLU A 271 2.22 12.21 -3.23
CA GLU A 271 1.33 12.57 -4.32
C GLU A 271 -0.12 12.11 -4.04
N ILE A 272 -0.29 10.91 -3.51
CA ILE A 272 -1.59 10.37 -3.11
C ILE A 272 -2.21 11.16 -1.95
N MET A 273 -1.42 11.53 -0.93
CA MET A 273 -1.91 12.30 0.21
C MET A 273 -2.30 13.73 -0.17
N GLU A 274 -1.64 14.31 -1.19
CA GLU A 274 -2.05 15.58 -1.79
C GLU A 274 -3.41 15.46 -2.49
N TRP A 275 -3.60 14.42 -3.31
CA TRP A 275 -4.88 14.18 -3.99
C TRP A 275 -6.05 13.94 -3.04
N THR A 276 -5.77 13.29 -1.92
CA THR A 276 -6.77 12.95 -0.90
C THR A 276 -7.03 14.10 0.07
N GLY A 277 -6.25 15.19 0.01
CA GLY A 277 -6.40 16.35 0.87
C GLY A 277 -5.99 16.13 2.34
N VAL A 278 -5.41 14.96 2.66
CA VAL A 278 -4.95 14.65 4.03
C VAL A 278 -3.52 15.14 4.28
N TYR A 279 -2.78 15.47 3.22
CA TYR A 279 -1.43 15.99 3.33
C TYR A 279 -1.44 17.38 3.96
N LYS A 280 -0.75 17.53 5.10
CA LYS A 280 -0.58 18.82 5.76
C LYS A 280 0.86 19.30 5.61
N ARG A 281 1.00 20.46 4.97
CA ARG A 281 2.26 21.19 4.87
C ARG A 281 2.37 22.17 6.04
N ALA A 282 3.59 22.36 6.53
CA ALA A 282 3.92 23.34 7.55
C ALA A 282 3.06 23.26 8.83
N VAL A 283 2.97 22.07 9.43
CA VAL A 283 2.28 21.90 10.72
C VAL A 283 3.25 22.13 11.88
N ALA A 284 2.83 22.93 12.86
CA ALA A 284 3.48 22.95 14.16
C ALA A 284 3.02 21.72 14.97
N ILE A 285 3.96 20.98 15.53
CA ILE A 285 3.63 19.86 16.43
C ILE A 285 3.69 20.39 17.86
N ILE A 286 2.53 20.44 18.50
CA ILE A 286 2.38 20.90 19.88
C ILE A 286 2.28 19.68 20.80
N ALA A 287 3.12 19.63 21.84
CA ALA A 287 3.01 18.63 22.89
C ALA A 287 1.90 19.03 23.87
N GLN A 288 0.82 18.26 23.94
CA GLN A 288 -0.27 18.45 24.90
C GLN A 288 -0.26 17.33 25.96
N PRO A 289 -0.40 17.65 27.26
CA PRO A 289 -0.56 16.63 28.30
C PRO A 289 -1.86 15.82 28.11
N LEU A 290 -1.77 14.50 28.20
CA LEU A 290 -2.92 13.59 28.11
C LEU A 290 -3.95 13.88 29.22
N GLY A 291 -5.24 13.97 28.87
CA GLY A 291 -6.34 14.09 29.83
C GLY A 291 -6.62 15.51 30.37
N LYS A 292 -5.88 16.54 29.94
CA LYS A 292 -6.22 17.94 30.26
C LYS A 292 -6.71 18.66 29.00
N LYS A 293 -8.00 19.04 28.98
CA LYS A 293 -8.47 20.21 28.23
C LYS A 293 -7.78 21.41 28.87
N GLN A 294 -6.56 21.72 28.45
CA GLN A 294 -5.84 22.83 29.03
C GLN A 294 -6.61 24.09 28.66
N SER A 295 -7.15 24.81 29.65
CA SER A 295 -7.42 26.24 29.48
C SER A 295 -6.08 26.85 29.11
N ASN A 296 -5.92 27.26 27.84
CA ASN A 296 -4.73 27.88 27.23
C ASN A 296 -3.45 27.81 28.08
N PRO A 297 -2.47 26.94 27.79
CA PRO A 297 -1.13 27.18 28.33
C PRO A 297 -0.69 28.58 27.83
N PRO A 298 -0.07 29.41 28.67
CA PRO A 298 0.38 30.75 28.24
C PRO A 298 1.38 30.67 27.10
N LEU A 299 2.10 29.54 26.94
CA LEU A 299 3.00 29.24 25.83
C LEU A 299 3.00 27.72 25.55
N PRO A 300 2.71 27.26 24.32
CA PRO A 300 2.72 25.83 23.97
C PRO A 300 4.16 25.26 23.87
N LEU A 301 4.32 23.96 24.13
CA LEU A 301 5.56 23.23 23.84
C LEU A 301 5.53 22.80 22.37
N CYS A 302 6.50 23.24 21.59
CA CYS A 302 6.58 22.98 20.16
C CYS A 302 7.81 22.11 19.82
N MET A 303 7.68 21.27 18.80
CA MET A 303 8.85 20.61 18.21
C MET A 303 9.48 21.51 17.15
N ALA A 304 10.81 21.50 17.04
CA ALA A 304 11.55 22.18 15.98
C ALA A 304 12.70 21.29 15.51
N TRP A 305 13.01 21.31 14.21
CA TRP A 305 14.17 20.60 13.67
C TRP A 305 15.41 21.48 13.81
N SER A 306 16.45 20.96 14.46
CA SER A 306 17.76 21.62 14.51
C SER A 306 18.60 21.13 13.33
N GLU A 307 18.82 22.00 12.34
CA GLU A 307 19.63 21.65 11.17
C GLU A 307 21.11 21.45 11.54
N GLN A 308 21.61 22.18 12.54
CA GLN A 308 22.97 22.05 13.05
C GLN A 308 23.23 20.69 13.71
N ASP A 309 22.29 20.23 14.54
CA ASP A 309 22.47 19.00 15.33
C ASP A 309 21.89 17.76 14.66
N LYS A 310 21.08 17.95 13.61
CA LYS A 310 20.30 16.87 12.97
C LYS A 310 19.40 16.12 13.95
N VAL A 311 18.77 16.85 14.88
CA VAL A 311 17.84 16.30 15.87
C VAL A 311 16.55 17.12 15.94
N LEU A 312 15.47 16.44 16.34
CA LEU A 312 14.21 17.09 16.71
C LEU A 312 14.32 17.56 18.17
N ARG A 313 14.14 18.85 18.40
CA ARG A 313 14.16 19.46 19.73
C ARG A 313 12.74 19.85 20.16
N VAL A 314 12.49 19.85 21.46
CA VAL A 314 11.26 20.38 22.06
C VAL A 314 11.60 21.71 22.74
N HIS A 315 10.87 22.76 22.39
CA HIS A 315 11.06 24.11 22.91
C HIS A 315 9.75 24.67 23.45
N VAL A 316 9.84 25.60 24.41
CA VAL A 316 8.70 26.44 24.81
C VAL A 316 8.57 27.54 23.77
N GLN A 317 7.40 27.69 23.14
CA GLN A 317 7.17 28.76 22.18
C GLN A 317 7.13 30.10 22.93
N ASP A 318 8.26 30.81 23.02
CA ASP A 318 8.34 32.20 23.46
C ASP A 318 8.65 33.12 22.27
N ASN A 319 8.77 34.43 22.51
CA ASN A 319 9.01 35.44 21.48
C ASN A 319 10.42 35.37 20.84
N THR A 320 11.27 34.40 21.19
CA THR A 320 12.57 34.15 20.57
C THR A 320 12.48 33.13 19.42
N GLU A 321 11.36 33.22 18.68
CA GLU A 321 10.82 32.24 17.74
C GLU A 321 11.88 31.54 16.86
N PRO A 322 11.88 30.19 16.81
CA PRO A 322 12.48 29.50 15.66
C PRO A 322 11.79 29.99 14.39
N THR A 323 12.55 30.10 13.29
CA THR A 323 11.96 30.52 12.03
C THR A 323 10.80 29.58 11.66
N VAL A 324 9.79 30.09 10.93
CA VAL A 324 8.64 29.27 10.46
C VAL A 324 9.11 27.98 9.77
N GLU A 325 10.27 28.03 9.13
CA GLU A 325 10.93 26.90 8.46
C GLU A 325 11.46 25.84 9.44
N GLU A 326 11.93 26.21 10.63
CA GLU A 326 12.43 25.31 11.67
C GLU A 326 11.32 24.72 12.56
N ALA A 327 10.19 25.46 12.69
CA ALA A 327 9.09 25.14 13.58
C ALA A 327 7.94 24.35 12.92
N THR A 328 8.02 24.13 11.61
CA THR A 328 6.94 23.52 10.86
C THR A 328 7.38 22.27 10.10
N PHE A 329 6.53 21.25 10.11
CA PHE A 329 6.83 19.95 9.54
C PHE A 329 5.88 19.63 8.39
N GLN A 330 6.35 18.74 7.52
CA GLN A 330 5.45 18.02 6.63
C GLN A 330 4.92 16.79 7.38
N ALA A 331 3.61 16.70 7.55
CA ALA A 331 2.99 15.58 8.23
C ALA A 331 2.24 14.69 7.24
N LEU A 332 2.64 13.41 7.22
CA LEU A 332 1.97 12.34 6.50
C LEU A 332 1.25 11.47 7.52
N PRO A 333 -0.10 11.46 7.57
CA PRO A 333 -0.81 10.56 8.46
C PRO A 333 -0.57 9.12 8.01
N VAL A 334 0.06 8.32 8.88
CA VAL A 334 0.33 6.91 8.61
C VAL A 334 -0.41 6.03 9.61
N PHE A 335 -0.99 4.95 9.11
CA PHE A 335 -1.53 3.93 9.98
C PHE A 335 -0.39 3.00 10.39
N SER A 336 0.11 3.13 11.62
CA SER A 336 1.02 2.14 12.17
C SER A 336 0.18 1.02 12.80
N ALA A 337 0.06 -0.11 12.12
CA ALA A 337 -0.43 -1.35 12.74
C ALA A 337 0.55 -1.91 13.79
N ALA A 338 1.63 -1.19 14.13
CA ALA A 338 2.43 -1.49 15.30
C ALA A 338 1.62 -1.17 16.56
N MET A 339 0.63 -2.02 16.87
CA MET A 339 0.05 -2.34 18.19
C MET A 339 -1.24 -3.16 18.06
N LEU A 340 -1.24 -4.23 17.25
CA LEU A 340 -2.28 -5.26 17.35
C LEU A 340 -1.69 -6.58 17.86
N LEU A 341 -1.30 -6.56 19.14
CA LEU A 341 -1.42 -7.72 20.01
C LEU A 341 -2.67 -7.49 20.88
N GLY A 342 -3.83 -7.90 20.36
CA GLY A 342 -5.01 -8.27 21.16
C GLY A 342 -5.68 -7.21 22.03
N LYS A 343 -5.41 -5.91 21.84
CA LYS A 343 -6.18 -4.83 22.48
C LYS A 343 -6.48 -3.79 21.41
N GLU A 344 -7.69 -3.25 21.42
CA GLU A 344 -7.99 -1.99 20.73
C GLU A 344 -6.85 -0.99 20.99
N PRO A 345 -6.54 -0.09 20.04
CA PRO A 345 -5.50 0.91 20.24
C PRO A 345 -5.75 1.62 21.56
N LYS A 346 -4.98 1.25 22.58
CA LYS A 346 -4.97 2.00 23.81
C LYS A 346 -4.48 3.38 23.41
N GLU A 347 -5.16 4.42 23.87
CA GLU A 347 -4.77 5.83 23.69
C GLU A 347 -3.33 6.15 24.15
N GLU A 348 -2.62 5.16 24.72
CA GLU A 348 -1.29 5.23 25.32
C GLU A 348 -0.11 5.13 24.34
N ILE A 349 -0.34 5.16 23.02
CA ILE A 349 0.73 4.97 22.00
C ILE A 349 1.04 6.29 21.31
N GLY A 350 1.57 7.23 22.09
CA GLY A 350 2.31 8.40 21.60
C GLY A 350 3.78 8.26 21.97
N PHE A 351 4.66 9.02 21.30
CA PHE A 351 6.13 9.01 21.41
C PHE A 351 6.72 9.43 22.77
N ALA A 352 5.98 9.32 23.87
CA ALA A 352 6.48 9.61 25.21
C ALA A 352 5.95 8.58 26.21
N GLN A 353 6.84 7.73 26.71
CA GLN A 353 6.59 7.00 27.96
C GLN A 353 7.26 7.74 29.11
N ILE A 354 6.52 7.85 30.22
CA ILE A 354 7.07 8.25 31.52
C ILE A 354 7.98 7.11 32.00
N ASP A 355 9.21 7.45 32.36
CA ASP A 355 10.16 6.53 33.00
C ASP A 355 9.55 6.04 34.32
N LYS A 356 9.06 4.79 34.34
CA LYS A 356 8.53 4.13 35.54
C LYS A 356 9.66 3.51 36.37
N ARG A 357 10.81 4.16 36.47
CA ARG A 357 11.75 3.84 37.55
C ARG A 357 11.10 4.24 38.88
N PRO A 358 10.99 3.32 39.86
CA PRO A 358 10.53 3.69 41.18
C PRO A 358 11.47 4.77 41.71
N THR A 359 10.89 5.90 42.11
CA THR A 359 11.59 6.92 42.90
C THR A 359 12.20 6.21 44.11
N ALA A 360 13.52 6.13 44.14
CA ALA A 360 14.23 5.73 45.35
C ALA A 360 13.76 6.69 46.45
N GLY A 361 13.05 6.13 47.42
CA GLY A 361 12.47 6.89 48.52
C GLY A 361 13.55 7.66 49.25
N THR A 362 13.39 8.97 49.29
CA THR A 362 13.89 9.82 50.36
C THR A 362 13.25 9.34 51.66
N ASN A 363 13.91 8.40 52.35
CA ASN A 363 13.76 8.15 53.78
C ASN A 363 14.97 7.34 54.29
N ALA A 364 16.07 8.05 54.49
CA ALA A 364 17.15 7.64 55.38
C ALA A 364 17.90 8.90 55.84
N MET A 365 17.25 9.71 56.68
CA MET A 365 17.89 10.58 57.69
C MET A 365 16.81 11.14 58.62
N ARG A 366 16.38 10.33 59.59
CA ARG A 366 16.32 10.66 61.02
C ARG A 366 15.94 9.44 61.83
#